data_AF-A0A7U9N9X3-F1
#
_entry.id   AF-A0A7U9N9X3-F1
#
_cell.length_a   1.000
_cell.length_b   1.000
_cell.length_c   1.000
_cell.angle_alpha   90.00
_cell.angle_beta   90.00
_cell.angle_gamma   90.00
#
_symmetry.space_group_name_H-M   'P 1'
#
loop_
_entity.id
_entity.type
_entity.pdbx_description
1 polymer ?
#
loop_
_entity_poly.entity_id
_entity_poly.type
_entity_poly.pdbx_seq_one_letter_code
_entity_poly.pdbx_strand_id
1 'polypeptide(L)'
;MVTFVGAEYIIANSLIALKKTKNRTNISLSELNQLGIYIQQMSIENDVDAVFLVSQDQVTTAVFDFSDYFEYNAAEKVICIKKTKQITDLASRFVGYLPWEIMAFLVKTTNEFVKKSA
;
A
#
# COMPACT_ATOMS: atom_id res chain seq x y z
N MET A 1 -20.29 -10.73 -0.46
CA MET A 1 -19.50 -10.77 0.80
C MET A 1 -18.57 -9.58 0.68
N VAL A 2 -18.68 -8.56 1.54
CA VAL A 2 -17.88 -7.34 1.38
C VAL A 2 -16.42 -7.65 1.69
N THR A 3 -15.51 -7.34 0.77
CA THR A 3 -14.08 -7.54 1.01
C THR A 3 -13.48 -6.30 1.65
N PHE A 4 -12.91 -6.46 2.84
CA PHE A 4 -12.16 -5.40 3.51
C PHE A 4 -10.69 -5.50 3.17
N VAL A 5 -10.11 -4.40 2.72
CA VAL A 5 -8.69 -4.30 2.38
C VAL A 5 -8.04 -3.39 3.40
N GLY A 6 -7.20 -3.99 4.25
CA GLY A 6 -6.45 -3.29 5.30
C GLY A 6 -5.36 -2.37 4.76
N ALA A 7 -4.90 -1.43 5.61
CA ALA A 7 -3.86 -0.47 5.29
C ALA A 7 -2.53 -1.16 4.93
N GLU A 8 -2.23 -2.31 5.51
CA GLU A 8 -1.03 -3.12 5.25
C GLU A 8 -0.90 -3.52 3.78
N TYR A 9 -2.01 -3.84 3.13
CA TYR A 9 -2.04 -4.20 1.71
C TYR A 9 -1.68 -2.99 0.85
N ILE A 10 -2.17 -1.82 1.23
CA ILE A 10 -1.94 -0.58 0.51
C ILE A 10 -0.49 -0.14 0.70
N ILE A 11 0.02 -0.14 1.93
CA ILE A 11 1.42 0.18 2.24
C ILE A 11 2.36 -0.75 1.46
N ALA A 12 2.12 -2.07 1.52
CA ALA A 12 2.95 -3.05 0.81
C ALA A 12 2.98 -2.79 -0.69
N ASN A 13 1.81 -2.68 -1.33
CA ASN A 13 1.73 -2.48 -2.78
C ASN A 13 2.35 -1.13 -3.20
N SER A 14 2.24 -0.10 -2.36
CA SER A 14 2.89 1.19 -2.57
C SER A 14 4.41 1.06 -2.62
N LEU A 15 4.98 0.41 -1.61
CA LEU A 15 6.43 0.21 -1.51
C LEU A 15 6.95 -0.69 -2.64
N ILE A 16 6.19 -1.71 -3.03
CA ILE A 16 6.51 -2.58 -4.18
C ILE A 16 6.54 -1.75 -5.48
N ALA A 17 5.51 -0.94 -5.73
CA ALA A 17 5.41 -0.10 -6.92
C ALA A 17 6.53 0.97 -6.96
N LEU A 18 6.77 1.65 -5.84
CA LEU A 18 7.82 2.65 -5.69
C LEU A 18 9.22 2.09 -5.95
N LYS A 19 9.49 0.86 -5.50
CA LYS A 19 10.77 0.22 -5.84
C LYS A 19 10.85 -0.08 -7.33
N LYS A 20 9.82 -0.71 -7.89
CA LYS A 20 9.84 -1.14 -9.30
C LYS A 20 9.99 0.04 -10.26
N THR A 21 9.35 1.16 -9.97
CA THR A 21 9.33 2.32 -10.88
C THR A 21 10.41 3.35 -10.58
N LYS A 22 10.71 3.60 -9.30
CA LYS A 22 11.59 4.71 -8.88
C LYS A 22 12.80 4.24 -8.05
N ASN A 23 13.01 2.94 -7.88
CA ASN A 23 14.02 2.34 -6.99
C ASN A 23 13.95 2.84 -5.52
N ARG A 24 12.80 3.36 -5.10
CA ARG A 24 12.56 3.94 -3.77
C ARG A 24 11.93 2.92 -2.83
N THR A 25 12.42 2.83 -1.59
CA THR A 25 11.97 1.85 -0.57
C THR A 25 11.21 2.48 0.59
N ASN A 26 10.75 3.72 0.42
CA ASN A 26 10.02 4.46 1.44
C ASN A 26 8.85 5.22 0.81
N ILE A 27 7.83 5.51 1.61
CA ILE A 27 6.67 6.31 1.25
C ILE A 27 6.34 7.27 2.39
N SER A 28 6.06 8.53 2.10
CA SER A 28 5.61 9.47 3.13
C SER A 28 4.15 9.26 3.49
N LEU A 29 3.75 9.63 4.71
CA LEU A 29 2.33 9.57 5.11
C LEU A 29 1.44 10.42 4.21
N SER A 30 1.95 11.55 3.70
CA SER A 30 1.22 12.40 2.75
C SER A 30 0.97 11.69 1.42
N GLU A 31 1.98 11.04 0.85
CA GLU A 31 1.84 10.27 -0.39
C GLU A 31 0.89 9.08 -0.21
N LEU A 32 0.97 8.40 0.94
CA LEU A 32 0.08 7.29 1.25
C LEU A 32 -1.37 7.75 1.39
N ASN A 33 -1.62 8.90 2.03
CA ASN A 33 -2.96 9.49 2.12
C ASN A 33 -3.51 9.86 0.73
N GLN A 34 -2.70 10.49 -0.12
CA GLN A 34 -3.09 10.81 -1.49
C GLN A 34 -3.40 9.55 -2.30
N LEU A 35 -2.58 8.51 -2.16
CA LEU A 35 -2.83 7.22 -2.79
C LEU A 35 -4.12 6.58 -2.26
N GLY A 36 -4.38 6.64 -0.95
CA GLY A 36 -5.59 6.10 -0.35
C GLY A 36 -6.86 6.74 -0.92
N ILE A 37 -6.86 8.08 -1.05
CA ILE A 37 -7.94 8.83 -1.70
C ILE A 37 -8.08 8.41 -3.17
N TYR A 38 -6.97 8.28 -3.90
CA TYR A 38 -6.98 7.86 -5.30
C TYR A 38 -7.53 6.44 -5.47
N ILE A 39 -7.13 5.49 -4.60
CA ILE A 39 -7.65 4.12 -4.61
C ILE A 39 -9.16 4.10 -4.37
N GLN A 40 -9.65 4.88 -3.39
CA GLN A 40 -11.09 4.97 -3.12
C GLN A 40 -11.86 5.52 -4.32
N GLN A 41 -11.36 6.60 -4.94
CA GLN A 41 -11.98 7.17 -6.13
C GLN A 41 -12.02 6.15 -7.29
N MET A 42 -10.88 5.53 -7.60
CA MET A 42 -10.80 4.55 -8.67
C MET A 42 -11.64 3.30 -8.39
N SER A 43 -11.81 2.91 -7.12
CA SER A 43 -12.66 1.78 -6.72
C SER A 43 -14.12 2.03 -7.10
N ILE A 44 -14.61 3.25 -6.86
CA ILE A 44 -15.96 3.66 -7.22
C ILE A 44 -16.11 3.71 -8.75
N GLU A 45 -15.12 4.27 -9.45
CA GLU A 45 -15.15 4.37 -10.92
C GLU A 45 -15.10 3.01 -11.64
N ASN A 46 -14.44 2.00 -11.04
CA ASN A 46 -14.29 0.66 -11.62
C ASN A 46 -15.27 -0.36 -11.04
N ASP A 47 -16.27 0.07 -10.26
CA ASP A 47 -17.27 -0.79 -9.62
C ASP A 47 -16.66 -1.97 -8.82
N VAL A 48 -15.59 -1.68 -8.07
CA VAL A 48 -14.89 -2.69 -7.26
C VAL A 48 -15.60 -2.84 -5.91
N ASP A 49 -16.12 -4.04 -5.63
CA ASP A 49 -16.79 -4.41 -4.36
C ASP A 49 -15.77 -4.64 -3.22
N ALA A 50 -15.09 -3.57 -2.80
CA ALA A 50 -14.13 -3.59 -1.71
C ALA A 50 -14.15 -2.31 -0.87
N VAL A 51 -13.92 -2.45 0.43
CA VAL A 51 -13.78 -1.34 1.38
C VAL A 51 -12.31 -1.20 1.77
N PHE A 52 -11.68 -0.08 1.40
CA PHE A 52 -10.28 0.21 1.68
C PHE A 52 -10.11 1.01 2.97
N LEU A 53 -9.38 0.44 3.93
CA LEU A 53 -9.14 1.03 5.25
C LEU A 53 -7.83 1.84 5.23
N VAL A 54 -7.92 3.14 4.97
CA VAL A 54 -6.76 4.04 4.77
C VAL A 54 -6.67 5.18 5.78
N SER A 55 -7.43 5.14 6.88
CA SER A 55 -7.32 6.19 7.89
C SER A 55 -5.94 6.16 8.56
N GLN A 56 -5.53 7.31 9.10
CA GLN A 56 -4.23 7.42 9.76
C GLN A 56 -4.06 6.41 10.90
N ASP A 57 -5.12 6.17 11.68
CA ASP A 57 -5.09 5.17 12.76
C ASP A 57 -4.89 3.75 12.22
N GLN A 58 -5.51 3.40 11.09
CA GLN A 58 -5.35 2.09 10.45
C GLN A 58 -3.95 1.93 9.88
N VAL A 59 -3.39 2.97 9.26
CA VAL A 59 -2.01 2.99 8.78
C VAL A 59 -1.04 2.81 9.95
N THR A 60 -1.21 3.56 11.04
CA THR A 60 -0.37 3.45 12.22
C THR A 60 -0.44 2.04 12.81
N THR A 61 -1.66 1.51 12.99
CA THR A 61 -1.88 0.15 13.50
C THR A 61 -1.20 -0.89 12.60
N ALA A 62 -1.37 -0.80 11.29
CA ALA A 62 -0.72 -1.71 10.34
C ALA A 62 0.81 -1.65 10.41
N VAL A 63 1.41 -0.48 10.61
CA VAL A 63 2.86 -0.37 10.76
C VAL A 63 3.35 -1.04 12.05
N PHE A 64 2.59 -0.94 13.15
CA PHE A 64 2.93 -1.63 14.41
C PHE A 64 2.73 -3.14 14.31
N ASP A 65 1.55 -3.58 13.86
CA ASP A 65 1.19 -5.01 13.74
C ASP A 65 2.09 -5.76 12.76
N PHE A 66 2.54 -5.08 11.69
CA PHE A 66 3.46 -5.63 10.70
C PHE A 66 4.86 -5.02 10.79
N SER A 67 5.32 -4.68 12.00
CA SER A 67 6.66 -4.15 12.27
C SER A 67 7.83 -5.09 11.92
N ASP A 68 7.53 -6.35 11.59
CA ASP A 68 8.47 -7.29 10.98
C ASP A 68 8.78 -6.97 9.50
N TYR A 69 7.91 -6.19 8.85
CA TYR A 69 7.98 -5.82 7.44
C TYR A 69 8.16 -4.32 7.24
N PHE A 70 7.48 -3.50 8.07
CA PHE A 70 7.49 -2.05 7.97
C PHE A 70 8.26 -1.41 9.12
N GLU A 71 8.89 -0.28 8.83
CA GLU A 71 9.57 0.55 9.81
C GLU A 71 9.12 2.00 9.62
N TYR A 72 8.70 2.65 10.71
CA TYR A 72 8.36 4.08 10.67
C TYR A 72 9.57 4.92 11.05
N ASN A 73 9.99 5.80 10.15
CA ASN A 73 10.98 6.83 10.44
C ASN A 73 10.27 8.12 10.87
N ALA A 74 10.29 8.40 12.16
CA ALA A 74 9.63 9.57 12.74
C ALA A 74 10.25 10.91 12.31
N ALA A 75 11.55 10.95 12.00
CA ALA A 75 12.23 12.19 11.60
C ALA A 75 11.75 12.68 10.22
N GLU A 76 11.57 11.75 9.29
CA GLU A 76 11.14 12.03 7.92
C GLU A 76 9.64 11.82 7.70
N LYS A 77 8.92 11.28 8.71
CA LYS A 77 7.51 10.87 8.62
C LYS A 77 7.23 9.94 7.44
N VAL A 78 8.12 8.97 7.23
CA VAL A 78 8.03 7.98 6.16
C VAL A 78 7.92 6.56 6.72
N ILE A 79 7.24 5.71 5.95
CA ILE A 79 7.20 4.27 6.17
C ILE A 79 8.18 3.63 5.20
N CYS A 80 9.05 2.78 5.72
CA CYS A 80 10.09 2.09 4.98
C CYS A 80 9.89 0.57 5.03
N ILE A 81 10.44 -0.13 4.05
CA ILE A 81 10.66 -1.57 4.16
C ILE A 81 11.77 -1.81 5.18
N LYS A 82 11.55 -2.70 6.15
CA LYS A 82 12.56 -3.10 7.13
C LYS A 82 13.79 -3.65 6.41
N LYS A 83 15.00 -3.21 6.80
CA LYS A 83 16.26 -3.53 6.10
C LYS A 83 16.53 -5.03 5.92
N THR A 84 15.99 -5.87 6.81
CA THR A 84 16.13 -7.32 6.79
C THR A 84 15.17 -8.03 5.83
N LYS A 85 14.26 -7.30 5.18
CA LYS A 85 13.23 -7.85 4.30
C LYS A 85 13.43 -7.40 2.86
N GLN A 86 13.06 -8.28 1.94
CA GLN A 86 13.03 -7.99 0.52
C GLN A 86 11.61 -7.74 0.04
N ILE A 87 11.50 -7.11 -1.13
CA ILE A 87 10.21 -6.84 -1.78
C ILE A 87 9.46 -8.11 -2.14
N THR A 88 10.18 -9.19 -2.41
CA THR A 88 9.59 -10.52 -2.61
C THR A 88 8.85 -11.03 -1.37
N ASP A 89 9.35 -10.70 -0.17
CA ASP A 89 8.71 -11.07 1.08
C ASP A 89 7.39 -10.32 1.26
N LEU A 90 7.37 -9.03 0.90
CA LEU A 90 6.16 -8.21 0.91
C LEU A 90 5.14 -8.73 -0.10
N ALA A 91 5.58 -9.05 -1.32
CA ALA A 91 4.69 -9.59 -2.35
C ALA A 91 4.06 -10.92 -1.92
N SER A 92 4.86 -11.83 -1.36
CA SER A 92 4.35 -13.11 -0.86
C SER A 92 3.33 -12.92 0.27
N ARG A 93 3.58 -12.00 1.20
CA ARG A 93 2.74 -11.81 2.39
C ARG A 93 1.49 -10.97 2.15
N PHE A 94 1.56 -9.94 1.30
CA PHE A 94 0.51 -8.92 1.20
C PHE A 94 -0.09 -8.79 -0.20
N VAL A 95 0.29 -9.63 -1.16
CA VAL A 95 -0.35 -9.63 -2.49
C VAL A 95 -1.13 -10.92 -2.70
N GLY A 96 -0.57 -12.07 -2.30
CA GLY A 96 -1.16 -13.39 -2.56
C GLY A 96 -2.47 -13.74 -1.82
N TYR A 97 -2.86 -12.98 -0.80
CA TYR A 97 -4.05 -13.30 0.03
C TYR A 97 -5.32 -12.53 -0.38
N LEU A 98 -5.20 -11.59 -1.33
CA LEU A 98 -6.36 -10.84 -1.81
C LEU A 98 -7.10 -11.61 -2.91
N PRO A 99 -8.44 -11.52 -2.99
CA PRO A 99 -9.17 -11.97 -4.17
C PRO A 99 -8.58 -11.36 -5.45
N TRP A 100 -8.53 -12.16 -6.52
CA TRP A 100 -7.84 -11.80 -7.76
C TRP A 100 -8.22 -10.41 -8.29
N GLU A 101 -9.51 -10.09 -8.33
CA GLU A 101 -10.01 -8.81 -8.85
C GLU A 101 -9.50 -7.62 -8.04
N ILE A 102 -9.52 -7.72 -6.72
CA ILE A 102 -9.04 -6.68 -5.80
C ILE A 102 -7.52 -6.56 -5.88
N MET A 103 -6.81 -7.69 -5.94
CA MET A 103 -5.36 -7.71 -6.12
C MET A 103 -4.97 -7.02 -7.43
N ALA A 104 -5.60 -7.39 -8.55
CA ALA A 104 -5.33 -6.84 -9.87
C ALA A 104 -5.64 -5.34 -9.91
N PHE A 105 -6.78 -4.93 -9.35
CA PHE A 105 -7.15 -3.53 -9.21
C PHE A 105 -6.10 -2.75 -8.42
N LEU A 106 -5.75 -3.22 -7.22
CA LEU A 106 -4.84 -2.52 -6.32
C LEU A 106 -3.44 -2.39 -6.92
N VAL A 107 -2.90 -3.46 -7.51
CA VAL A 107 -1.61 -3.44 -8.22
C VAL A 107 -1.65 -2.45 -9.39
N LYS A 108 -2.69 -2.47 -10.22
CA LYS A 108 -2.83 -1.55 -11.36
C LYS A 108 -2.89 -0.09 -10.89
N THR A 109 -3.82 0.20 -9.99
CA THR A 109 -4.10 1.56 -9.50
C THR A 109 -2.89 2.17 -8.79
N THR A 110 -2.20 1.41 -7.94
CA THR A 110 -0.99 1.89 -7.26
C THR A 110 0.15 2.15 -8.24
N ASN A 111 0.36 1.29 -9.24
CA ASN A 111 1.37 1.52 -10.28
C ASN A 111 1.07 2.76 -11.13
N GLU A 112 -0.19 3.00 -11.47
CA GLU A 112 -0.62 4.21 -12.19
C GLU A 112 -0.37 5.47 -11.36
N PHE A 113 -0.74 5.45 -10.08
CA PHE A 113 -0.47 6.56 -9.17
C PHE A 113 1.02 6.89 -9.13
N VAL A 114 1.88 5.91 -8.83
CA VAL A 114 3.33 6.12 -8.72
C VAL A 114 3.95 6.69 -10.01
N LYS A 115 3.43 6.29 -11.18
CA LYS A 115 3.85 6.85 -12.47
C LYS A 115 3.41 8.30 -12.66
N LYS A 116 2.20 8.67 -12.20
CA LYS A 116 1.66 10.04 -12.28
C LYS A 116 2.32 10.99 -11.29
N SER A 117 2.76 10.51 -10.12
CA SER A 117 3.41 11.32 -9.07
C SER A 117 4.87 11.66 -9.37
N ALA A 118 5.29 11.71 -10.64
CA ALA A 118 6.67 11.96 -11.08
C ALA A 118 6.87 13.45 -11.40
#